data_AF-A0A1F7YBE9-F1
#
_entry.id   AF-A0A1F7YBE9-F1
#
_cell.length_a   1.000
_cell.length_b   1.000
_cell.length_c   1.000
_cell.angle_alpha   90.00
_cell.angle_beta   90.00
_cell.angle_gamma   90.00
#
_symmetry.space_group_name_H-M   'P 1'
#
loop_
_entity.id
_entity.type
_entity.pdbx_description
1 polymer ?
#
loop_
_entity_poly.entity_id
_entity_poly.type
_entity_poly.pdbx_seq_one_letter_code
_entity_poly.pdbx_strand_id
1 'polypeptide(L)' 'MKVKDLRISRQKTLDELKKVVLTKKNELDRTLVKKNSGQQNLKISKFLKRDIAQILTIIREKELSPKEELVSRKKGAK' A
#
# COMPACT_ATOMS: atom_id res chain seq x y z
N MET A 1 -9.84 2.76 2.25
CA MET A 1 -9.68 1.48 2.98
C MET A 1 -10.30 1.64 4.35
N LYS A 2 -11.00 0.63 4.88
CA LYS A 2 -11.51 0.69 6.25
C LYS A 2 -10.39 0.36 7.23
N VAL A 3 -10.57 0.73 8.50
CA VAL A 3 -9.58 0.48 9.56
C VAL A 3 -9.27 -1.02 9.73
N LYS A 4 -10.28 -1.88 9.56
CA LYS A 4 -10.12 -3.34 9.63
C LYS A 4 -9.16 -3.86 8.55
N ASP A 5 -9.34 -3.38 7.31
CA ASP A 5 -8.51 -3.76 6.17
C ASP A 5 -7.04 -3.38 6.37
N LEU A 6 -6.78 -2.23 7.03
CA LEU A 6 -5.42 -1.77 7.33
C LEU A 6 -4.72 -2.68 8.33
N ARG A 7 -5.43 -3.15 9.36
CA ARG A 7 -4.88 -4.09 10.34
C ARG A 7 -4.50 -5.42 9.68
N ILE A 8 -5.37 -5.95 8.82
CA ILE A 8 -5.10 -7.18 8.06
C ILE A 8 -3.87 -6.97 7.16
N SER A 9 -3.77 -5.82 6.49
CA SER A 9 -2.64 -5.53 5.60
C SER A 9 -1.30 -5.42 6.36
N ARG A 10 -1.30 -4.93 7.59
CA ARG A 10 -0.08 -4.88 8.41
C ARG A 10 0.45 -6.26 8.83
N GLN A 11 -0.43 -7.26 8.92
CA GLN A 11 -0.06 -8.63 9.28
C GLN A 11 0.55 -9.42 8.11
N LYS A 12 0.27 -9.00 6.87
CA LYS A 12 0.80 -9.65 5.65
C LYS A 12 2.32 -9.48 5.51
N THR A 13 2.92 -10.40 4.78
CA THR A 13 4.34 -10.30 4.37
C THR A 13 4.54 -9.24 3.29
N LEU A 14 5.79 -8.83 3.05
CA LEU A 14 6.11 -7.87 1.98
C LEU A 14 5.68 -8.38 0.61
N ASP A 15 5.89 -9.66 0.30
CA ASP A 15 5.52 -10.23 -1.00
C ASP A 15 4.01 -10.33 -1.19
N GLU A 16 3.27 -10.67 -0.13
CA GLU A 16 1.82 -10.62 -0.15
C GLU A 16 1.29 -9.20 -0.37
N LEU A 17 1.90 -8.20 0.27
CA LEU A 17 1.52 -6.80 0.09
C LEU A 17 1.79 -6.33 -1.34
N LYS A 18 2.91 -6.71 -1.94
CA LYS A 18 3.21 -6.44 -3.36
C LYS A 18 2.16 -7.05 -4.29
N LYS A 19 1.74 -8.29 -4.04
CA LYS A 19 0.65 -8.95 -4.79
C LYS A 19 -0.68 -8.19 -4.65
N VAL A 20 -1.03 -7.75 -3.44
CA VAL A 20 -2.26 -6.96 -3.21
C VAL A 20 -2.21 -5.62 -3.95
N VAL A 21 -1.07 -4.93 -3.94
CA VAL A 21 -0.88 -3.69 -4.72
C VAL A 21 -1.09 -3.94 -6.21
N LEU A 22 -0.51 -5.02 -6.74
CA LEU A 22 -0.66 -5.37 -8.15
C LEU A 22 -2.13 -5.61 -8.52
N THR A 23 -2.85 -6.40 -7.71
CA THR A 23 -4.29 -6.63 -7.93
C THR A 23 -5.08 -5.33 -7.93
N LYS A 24 -4.85 -4.45 -6.95
CA LYS A 24 -5.55 -3.16 -6.86
C LYS A 24 -5.18 -2.20 -8.00
N LYS A 25 -3.95 -2.24 -8.51
CA LYS A 25 -3.54 -1.49 -9.70
C LYS A 25 -4.30 -1.98 -10.93
N ASN A 26 -4.37 -3.30 -11.15
CA ASN A 26 -5.13 -3.86 -12.26
C ASN A 26 -6.63 -3.49 -12.19
N GLU A 27 -7.22 -3.46 -10.98
CA GLU A 27 -8.58 -2.97 -10.78
C GLU A 27 -8.73 -1.48 -11.09
N LEU A 28 -7.73 -0.66 -10.72
CA LEU A 28 -7.69 0.76 -11.03
C LEU A 28 -7.61 0.98 -12.54
N ASP A 29 -6.77 0.24 -13.26
CA ASP A 29 -6.61 0.37 -14.70
C ASP A 29 -7.91 0.02 -15.43
N ARG A 30 -8.56 -1.09 -15.06
CA ARG A 30 -9.89 -1.46 -15.57
C ARG A 30 -10.94 -0.38 -15.28
N THR A 31 -10.85 0.24 -14.11
CA THR A 31 -11.74 1.36 -13.72
C THR A 31 -11.45 2.61 -14.55
N LEU A 32 -10.18 2.93 -14.84
CA LEU A 32 -9.84 4.07 -15.67
C LEU A 32 -10.33 3.89 -17.11
N VAL A 33 -10.23 2.68 -17.67
CA VAL A 33 -10.80 2.36 -18.99
C VAL A 33 -12.32 2.58 -19.01
N LYS A 34 -13.05 2.07 -18.01
CA LYS A 34 -14.51 2.26 -17.89
C LYS A 34 -14.92 3.71 -17.63
N LYS A 35 -14.08 4.48 -16.93
CA LYS A 35 -14.29 5.92 -16.75
C LYS A 35 -14.22 6.65 -18.10
N ASN A 36 -13.24 6.31 -18.94
CA ASN A 36 -13.05 6.94 -20.24
C ASN A 36 -14.18 6.59 -21.22
N SER A 37 -14.85 5.45 -21.05
CA SER A 37 -16.06 5.09 -21.79
C SER A 37 -17.36 5.69 -21.22
N GLY A 38 -17.29 6.53 -20.19
CA GLY A 38 -18.45 7.20 -19.58
C GLY A 38 -19.32 6.31 -18.69
N GLN A 39 -18.90 5.06 -18.42
CA GLN A 39 -19.73 4.04 -17.75
C GLN A 39 -19.48 3.89 -16.24
N GLN A 40 -18.73 4.78 -15.57
CA GLN A 40 -18.28 4.49 -14.20
C GLN A 40 -18.29 5.63 -13.17
N ASN A 41 -18.53 5.21 -11.92
CA ASN A 41 -18.46 5.99 -10.71
C ASN A 41 -17.03 6.47 -10.37
N LEU A 42 -16.78 7.77 -10.54
CA LEU A 42 -15.52 8.46 -10.23
C LEU A 42 -15.00 8.18 -8.80
N LYS A 43 -15.91 7.98 -7.85
CA LYS A 43 -15.60 7.69 -6.45
C LYS A 43 -14.78 6.40 -6.28
N ILE A 44 -15.03 5.38 -7.09
CA ILE A 44 -14.34 4.08 -7.01
C ILE A 44 -12.85 4.26 -7.29
N SER A 45 -12.50 5.00 -8.35
CA SER A 45 -11.10 5.29 -8.70
C SER A 45 -10.35 6.03 -7.59
N LYS A 46 -11.03 6.98 -6.92
CA LYS A 46 -10.47 7.73 -5.79
C LYS A 46 -10.21 6.82 -4.59
N PHE A 47 -11.12 5.89 -4.29
CA PHE A 47 -10.93 4.92 -3.21
C PHE A 47 -9.80 3.94 -3.52
N LEU A 48 -9.72 3.40 -4.74
CA LEU A 48 -8.65 2.50 -5.16
C LEU A 48 -7.27 3.17 -5.05
N LYS A 49 -7.13 4.43 -5.51
CA LYS A 49 -5.89 5.19 -5.36
C LYS A 49 -5.48 5.36 -3.89
N ARG A 50 -6.45 5.66 -3.01
CA ARG A 50 -6.19 5.78 -1.57
C ARG A 50 -5.74 4.46 -0.95
N ASP A 51 -6.38 3.35 -1.31
CA ASP A 51 -6.02 2.02 -0.81
C ASP A 51 -4.60 1.64 -1.24
N ILE A 52 -4.26 1.85 -2.52
CA ILE A 52 -2.92 1.58 -3.05
C ILE A 52 -1.87 2.38 -2.28
N ALA A 53 -2.10 3.69 -2.10
CA ALA A 53 -1.18 4.54 -1.35
C ALA A 53 -0.95 4.03 0.08
N GLN A 54 -2.01 3.64 0.79
CA GLN A 54 -1.91 3.13 2.15
C GLN A 54 -1.12 1.81 2.22
N ILE A 55 -1.30 0.90 1.26
CA ILE A 55 -0.54 -0.36 1.23
C ILE A 55 0.93 -0.11 0.90
N LEU A 56 1.23 0.82 -0.02
CA LEU A 56 2.60 1.23 -0.32
C LEU A 56 3.29 1.85 0.90
N THR A 57 2.57 2.65 1.69
CA THR A 57 3.09 3.15 2.97
C THR A 57 3.45 2.02 3.92
N ILE A 58 2.59 1.00 4.07
CA ILE A 58 2.88 -0.16 4.94
C ILE A 58 4.10 -0.93 4.43
N ILE A 59 4.23 -1.11 3.12
CA ILE A 59 5.43 -1.73 2.51
C ILE A 59 6.67 -0.93 2.90
N ARG A 60 6.62 0.39 2.73
CA ARG A 60 7.75 1.26 3.05
C ARG A 60 8.09 1.27 4.53
N GLU A 61 7.09 1.30 5.41
CA GLU A 61 7.27 1.16 6.87
C GLU A 61 7.96 -0.16 7.23
N LYS A 62 7.60 -1.26 6.57
CA LYS A 62 8.23 -2.58 6.76
C LYS A 62 9.66 -2.64 6.24
N GLU A 63 9.96 -1.98 5.12
CA GLU A 63 11.33 -1.85 4.59
C GLU A 63 12.22 -0.98 5.48
N LEU A 64 11.66 0.10 6.04
CA LEU A 64 12.37 1.03 6.90
C LEU A 64 12.48 0.56 8.35
N SER A 65 11.66 -0.40 8.78
CA SER A 65 11.71 -0.96 10.13
C SER A 65 13.07 -1.65 10.32
N PRO A 66 14.01 -1.02 11.03
CA PRO A 66 15.34 -1.53 11.11
C PRO A 66 15.35 -2.57 12.22
N LYS A 67 15.45 -3.85 11.87
CA LYS A 67 16.10 -4.78 12.81
C LYS A 67 17.61 -4.47 12.93
N GLU A 68 18.20 -3.67 12.04
CA GLU A 68 19.66 -3.44 11.98
C GLU A 68 20.17 -1.99 12.22
N GLU A 69 19.39 -0.92 12.01
CA GLU A 69 19.90 0.47 12.24
C GLU A 69 19.90 0.95 13.71
N LEU A 70 19.27 0.23 14.65
CA LEU A 70 19.33 0.64 16.07
C LEU A 70 20.73 0.46 16.70
N VAL A 71 21.62 -0.30 16.05
CA VAL A 71 22.98 -0.58 16.54
C VAL A 71 23.99 0.47 16.07
N SER A 72 23.81 1.08 14.89
CA SER A 72 24.76 2.06 14.35
C SER A 72 24.66 3.42 15.04
N ARG A 73 23.47 3.81 15.52
CA ARG A 73 23.26 5.10 16.21
C ARG A 73 23.75 5.13 17.67
N LYS A 74 23.99 3.98 18.31
CA LYS A 74 24.51 3.91 19.69
C LYS A 74 26.03 3.85 19.80
N LYS A 75 26.76 3.67 18.69
CA LYS A 75 28.24 3.56 18.70
C LYS A 75 28.98 4.88 18.47
N GLY A 76 28.27 5.97 18.17
CA GLY A 76 28.84 7.31 17.97
C GLY A 76 28.71 8.26 19.17
N ALA A 77 28.25 7.77 20.32
CA ALA A 77 28.19 8.52 21.57
C ALA A 77 29.09 7.84 22.61
N LYS A 78 30.40 8.00 22.45
CA LYS A 78 31.40 7.79 23.49
C LYS A 78 32.47 8.86 23.35
#